data_AF-A0A151TR60-F1
#
_entry.id   AF-A0A151TR60-F1
#
_cell.length_a   1.000
_cell.length_b   1.000
_cell.length_c   1.000
_cell.angle_alpha   90.00
_cell.angle_beta   90.00
_cell.angle_gamma   90.00
#
_symmetry.space_group_name_H-M   'P 1'
#
loop_
_entity.id
_entity.type
_entity.pdbx_description
1 polymer ?
#
loop_
_entity_poly.entity_id
_entity_poly.type
_entity_poly.pdbx_seq_one_letter_code
_entity_poly.pdbx_strand_id
1 'polypeptide(L)' 'MIQVRMKAAQSRQKSYADKRRKPLEFAEGEHVFLKVTLTSGVGRALKARKLTSRFVGPYQII' A
#
# COMPACT_ATOMS: atom_id res chain seq x y z
N MET A 1 -32.17 3.57 -20.39
CA MET A 1 -30.88 2.91 -20.75
C MET A 1 -29.65 3.53 -20.06
N ILE A 2 -29.60 4.85 -19.81
CA ILE A 2 -28.45 5.54 -19.21
C ILE A 2 -28.18 5.14 -17.74
N GLN A 3 -29.23 5.04 -16.92
CA GLN A 3 -29.10 4.73 -15.48
C GLN A 3 -28.44 3.36 -15.20
N VAL A 4 -28.70 2.36 -16.05
CA VAL A 4 -28.11 1.01 -15.92
C VAL A 4 -26.61 1.05 -16.17
N ARG A 5 -26.16 1.81 -17.18
CA ARG A 5 -24.73 1.99 -17.49
C ARG A 5 -24.01 2.75 -16.39
N MET A 6 -24.65 3.78 -15.82
CA MET A 6 -24.10 4.53 -14.69
C MET A 6 -23.93 3.65 -13.45
N LYS A 7 -24.94 2.82 -13.12
CA LYS A 7 -24.89 1.90 -11.97
C LYS A 7 -23.83 0.81 -12.15
N ALA A 8 -23.65 0.29 -13.36
CA ALA A 8 -22.60 -0.66 -13.68
C ALA A 8 -21.19 -0.05 -13.54
N ALA A 9 -20.99 1.19 -14.00
CA ALA A 9 -19.73 1.92 -13.83
C ALA A 9 -19.39 2.18 -12.35
N GLN A 10 -20.37 2.62 -11.55
CA GLN A 10 -20.20 2.83 -10.11
C GLN A 10 -19.90 1.52 -9.37
N SER A 11 -20.60 0.43 -9.69
CA SER A 11 -20.34 -0.89 -9.12
C SER A 11 -18.92 -1.38 -9.42
N ARG A 12 -18.46 -1.17 -10.66
CA ARG A 12 -17.09 -1.50 -11.09
C ARG A 12 -16.04 -0.69 -10.32
N GLN A 13 -16.25 0.62 -10.15
CA GLN A 13 -15.35 1.47 -9.36
C GLN A 13 -15.31 1.05 -7.89
N LYS A 14 -16.47 0.75 -7.30
CA LYS A 14 -16.59 0.30 -5.92
C LYS A 14 -15.88 -1.03 -5.68
N SER A 15 -16.04 -2.01 -6.57
CA SER A 15 -15.32 -3.28 -6.49
C SER A 15 -13.80 -3.09 -6.59
N TYR A 16 -13.31 -2.16 -7.41
CA TYR A 16 -11.89 -1.86 -7.48
C TYR A 16 -11.35 -1.24 -6.18
N ALA A 17 -12.12 -0.34 -5.56
CA ALA A 17 -11.76 0.27 -4.28
C ALA A 17 -11.82 -0.74 -3.11
N ASP A 18 -12.85 -1.58 -3.07
CA ASP A 18 -13.07 -2.54 -1.98
C ASP A 18 -12.04 -3.69 -2.02
N LYS A 19 -11.58 -4.09 -3.21
CA LYS A 19 -10.52 -5.12 -3.37
C LYS A 19 -9.20 -4.76 -2.70
N ARG A 20 -8.94 -3.49 -2.38
CA ARG A 20 -7.68 -3.01 -1.78
C ARG A 20 -7.81 -2.58 -0.31
N ARG A 21 -8.95 -2.87 0.33
CA ARG A 21 -9.25 -2.43 1.71
C ARG A 21 -9.30 -3.58 2.72
N LYS A 22 -8.70 -4.73 2.44
CA LYS A 22 -8.49 -5.72 3.50
C LYS A 22 -7.43 -5.17 4.46
N PRO A 23 -7.68 -5.13 5.79
CA PRO A 23 -6.59 -4.94 6.73
C PRO A 23 -5.59 -6.07 6.50
N LEU A 24 -4.31 -5.71 6.40
CA LEU A 24 -3.25 -6.68 6.29
C LEU A 24 -3.00 -7.19 7.71
N GLU A 25 -3.61 -8.32 8.03
CA GLU A 25 -3.34 -9.06 9.25
C GLU A 25 -2.09 -9.89 9.01
N PHE A 26 -1.14 -9.81 9.93
CA PHE A 26 0.08 -10.59 9.87
C PHE A 26 0.18 -11.48 11.10
N ALA A 27 0.70 -12.67 10.92
CA ALA A 27 0.99 -13.60 12.01
C ALA A 27 2.47 -13.55 12.42
N GLU A 28 2.76 -13.95 13.66
CA GLU A 28 4.13 -14.21 14.12
C GLU A 28 4.81 -15.23 13.17
N GLY A 29 6.03 -14.91 12.72
CA GLY A 29 6.76 -15.72 11.74
C GLY A 29 6.62 -15.32 10.27
N GLU A 30 5.67 -14.43 9.93
CA GLU A 30 5.55 -13.92 8.57
C GLU A 30 6.67 -12.91 8.22
N HIS A 31 7.12 -12.93 6.98
CA HIS A 31 8.14 -12.02 6.48
C HIS A 31 7.50 -10.85 5.72
N VAL A 32 7.72 -9.64 6.21
CA VAL A 32 7.12 -8.41 5.67
C VAL A 32 8.18 -7.42 5.22
N PHE A 33 7.84 -6.62 4.20
CA PHE A 33 8.69 -5.53 3.74
C PHE A 33 8.28 -4.21 4.41
N LEU A 34 9.23 -3.54 5.06
CA LEU A 34 8.95 -2.26 5.72
C LEU A 34 8.96 -1.13 4.70
N LYS A 35 7.83 -0.41 4.58
CA LYS A 35 7.74 0.80 3.77
C LYS A 35 8.40 1.97 4.48
N VAL A 36 9.52 2.44 3.94
CA VAL A 36 10.19 3.66 4.38
C VAL A 36 9.51 4.85 3.72
N THR A 37 8.81 5.64 4.51
CA THR A 37 8.49 7.01 4.11
C THR A 37 9.75 7.85 4.31
N LEU A 38 10.07 8.70 3.35
CA LEU A 38 11.08 9.74 3.56
C LEU A 38 10.47 10.81 4.48
N THR A 39 10.29 10.47 5.75
CA THR A 39 9.83 11.41 6.75
C THR A 39 11.02 12.29 7.10
N SER A 40 10.93 13.56 6.72
CA SER A 40 11.87 14.62 7.06
C SER A 40 11.91 14.82 8.58
N GLY A 41 12.65 13.98 9.29
CA GLY A 41 12.91 14.07 10.72
C GLY A 41 14.39 14.40 10.95
N VAL A 42 14.64 15.35 11.85
CA VAL A 42 15.95 15.94 12.15
C VAL A 42 17.03 14.86 12.30
N GLY A 43 18.03 14.89 11.42
CA GLY A 43 19.30 14.17 11.60
C GLY A 43 19.64 13.05 10.60
N ARG A 44 18.78 12.66 9.65
CA ARG A 44 19.18 11.66 8.63
C ARG A 44 18.72 12.04 7.21
N ALA A 45 19.68 12.39 6.37
CA ALA A 45 19.50 12.54 4.94
C ALA A 45 19.46 11.17 4.25
N LEU A 46 18.30 10.51 4.23
CA LEU A 46 18.06 9.48 3.22
C LEU A 46 17.77 10.21 1.91
N LYS A 47 18.82 10.62 1.19
CA LYS A 47 18.67 11.29 -0.11
C LYS A 47 17.98 10.29 -1.05
N ALA A 48 16.65 10.40 -1.19
CA ALA A 48 15.87 9.54 -2.07
C ALA A 48 16.39 9.73 -3.50
N ARG A 49 17.31 8.88 -3.93
CA ARG A 49 17.63 8.74 -5.35
C ARG A 49 16.34 8.27 -6.00
N LYS A 50 15.95 8.93 -7.08
CA LYS A 50 14.69 8.76 -7.84
C LYS A 50 14.26 7.31 -8.12
N LEU A 51 15.18 6.34 -7.96
CA LEU A 51 15.04 4.90 -8.23
C LEU A 51 15.27 3.99 -7.01
N THR A 52 15.36 4.53 -5.78
CA THR A 52 15.52 3.70 -4.57
C THR A 52 14.20 3.04 -4.20
N SER A 53 14.25 1.73 -3.91
CA SER A 53 13.10 1.01 -3.38
C SER A 53 12.63 1.67 -2.09
N ARG A 54 11.33 1.93 -1.96
CA ARG A 54 10.72 2.45 -0.72
C ARG A 54 10.51 1.35 0.31
N PHE A 55 10.95 0.13 0.01
CA PHE A 55 10.78 -1.05 0.86
C PHE A 55 12.15 -1.57 1.28
N VAL A 56 12.34 -1.71 2.58
CA VAL A 56 13.50 -2.39 3.18
C VAL A 56 13.13 -3.87 3.35
N GLY A 57 14.14 -4.74 3.28
CA GLY A 57 14.07 -6.20 3.10
C GLY A 57 13.12 -6.99 4.02
N PRO A 58 13.09 -8.32 3.89
CA PRO A 58 12.13 -9.14 4.62
C PRO A 58 12.46 -9.16 6.11
N TYR A 59 11.52 -8.71 6.93
CA TYR A 59 11.57 -8.77 8.39
C TYR A 59 10.57 -9.78 8.90
N GLN A 60 11.00 -10.63 9.83
CA GLN A 60 10.10 -11.53 10.54
C GLN A 60 9.35 -10.75 11.63
N ILE A 61 8.03 -10.94 11.70
CA ILE A 61 7.22 -10.45 12.82
C ILE A 61 7.46 -11.37 14.03
N ILE A 62 7.91 -10.77 15.14
CA ILE A 62 8.19 -11.43 16.43
C ILE A 62 6.95 -11.32 17.31
#